data_AF-W6RC04-F1
#
_entry.id   AF-W6RC04-F1
#
_cell.length_a   1.000
_cell.length_b   1.000
_cell.length_c   1.000
_cell.angle_alpha   90.00
_cell.angle_beta   90.00
_cell.angle_gamma   90.00
#
_symmetry.space_group_name_H-M   'P 1'
#
loop_
_entity.id
_entity.type
_entity.pdbx_description
1 polymer ?
#
loop_
_entity_poly.entity_id
_entity_poly.type
_entity_poly.pdbx_seq_one_letter_code
_entity_poly.pdbx_strand_id
1 'polypeptide(L)' 'MRAYHEDTHNLAEGAGAAALAALMQERELNAGQRVAVVLSGANIDRAALAELLRDEAPVAA' A
#
# COMPACT_ATOMS: atom_id res chain seq x y z
N MET A 1 0.23 -1.19 -1.22
CA MET A 1 1.21 -1.18 -2.33
C MET A 1 0.61 -0.54 -3.57
N ARG A 2 -0.43 -1.14 -4.19
CA ARG A 2 -1.12 -0.56 -5.38
C ARG A 2 -1.53 0.90 -5.23
N ALA A 3 -2.24 1.25 -4.14
CA ALA A 3 -2.63 2.64 -3.88
C ALA A 3 -1.44 3.63 -3.96
N TYR A 4 -0.27 3.30 -3.38
CA TYR A 4 0.90 4.17 -3.52
C TYR A 4 1.39 4.28 -4.98
N HIS A 5 1.42 3.17 -5.71
CA HIS A 5 1.88 3.16 -7.10
C HIS A 5 0.90 3.86 -8.05
N GLU A 6 -0.38 3.49 -8.00
CA GLU A 6 -1.43 3.96 -8.92
C GLU A 6 -1.81 5.42 -8.63
N ASP A 7 -1.95 5.80 -7.36
CA ASP A 7 -2.44 7.14 -7.00
C ASP A 7 -1.31 8.16 -6.92
N THR A 8 -0.08 7.74 -6.56
CA THR A 8 1.03 8.66 -6.27
C THR A 8 2.32 8.38 -7.04
N HIS A 9 2.36 7.32 -7.85
CA HIS A 9 3.57 6.88 -8.58
C HIS A 9 4.77 6.58 -7.68
N ASN A 10 4.52 6.26 -6.41
CA ASN A 10 5.56 5.87 -5.46
C ASN A 10 5.61 4.36 -5.30
N LEU A 11 6.83 3.83 -5.21
CA LEU A 11 7.05 2.47 -4.77
C LEU A 11 7.00 2.40 -3.25
N ALA A 12 6.66 1.22 -2.73
CA ALA A 12 6.71 0.93 -1.32
C ALA A 12 7.23 -0.49 -1.13
N GLU A 13 7.87 -0.75 0.01
CA GLU A 13 8.08 -2.11 0.53
C GLU A 13 6.93 -2.48 1.48
N GLY A 14 6.85 -3.74 1.93
CA GLY A 14 5.79 -4.18 2.84
C GLY A 14 5.68 -3.32 4.10
N ALA A 15 6.81 -3.04 4.76
CA ALA A 15 6.87 -2.17 5.93
C ALA A 15 6.48 -0.71 5.61
N GLY A 16 6.95 -0.17 4.47
CA GLY A 16 6.59 1.16 4.00
C GLY A 16 5.09 1.32 3.67
N ALA A 17 4.41 0.22 3.33
CA ALA A 17 2.98 0.22 3.07
C ALA A 17 2.09 -0.07 4.28
N ALA A 18 2.65 -0.55 5.38
CA ALA A 18 1.88 -1.03 6.53
C ALA A 18 0.98 0.07 7.14
N ALA A 19 1.51 1.28 7.31
CA ALA A 19 0.76 2.38 7.91
C ALA A 19 -0.45 2.80 7.05
N LEU A 20 -0.29 2.87 5.72
CA LEU A 20 -1.41 3.15 4.82
C LEU A 20 -2.43 2.02 4.84
N ALA A 21 -2.00 0.76 4.87
CA ALA A 21 -2.90 -0.39 4.94
C ALA A 21 -3.72 -0.40 6.23
N ALA A 22 -3.12 -0.03 7.38
CA ALA A 22 -3.85 0.14 8.63
C ALA A 22 -4.85 1.31 8.54
N LEU A 23 -4.43 2.45 8.01
CA LEU A 23 -5.31 3.61 7.83
C LEU A 23 -6.53 3.29 6.95
N MET A 24 -6.34 2.51 5.87
CA MET A 24 -7.43 2.08 4.99
C MET A 24 -8.41 1.12 5.69
N GLN A 25 -7.91 0.22 6.55
CA GLN A 25 -8.77 -0.66 7.36
C GLN A 25 -9.58 0.14 8.39
N GLU A 26 -8.97 1.17 8.98
CA GLU A 26 -9.56 2.04 10.00
C GLU A 26 -10.25 3.27 9.41
N ARG A 27 -10.64 3.25 8.13
CA ARG A 27 -11.20 4.43 7.43
C ARG A 27 -12.37 5.08 8.17
N GLU A 28 -13.23 4.27 8.79
CA GLU A 28 -14.44 4.73 9.48
C GLU A 28 -14.09 5.47 10.77
N LEU A 29 -13.03 5.04 11.47
CA LEU A 29 -12.54 5.69 12.68
C LEU A 29 -11.94 7.07 12.39
N ASN A 30 -11.44 7.25 11.17
CA ASN A 30 -10.79 8.47 10.70
C ASN A 30 -11.71 9.39 9.90
N ALA A 31 -13.01 9.07 9.79
CA ALA A 31 -13.97 9.85 9.01
C ALA A 31 -14.04 11.32 9.49
N GLY A 32 -13.97 12.26 8.54
CA GLY A 32 -14.00 13.71 8.83
C GLY A 32 -12.69 14.29 9.39
N GLN A 33 -11.65 13.48 9.57
CA GLN A 33 -10.35 13.92 10.08
C GLN A 33 -9.33 14.12 8.94
N ARG A 34 -8.33 14.97 9.18
CA ARG A 34 -7.15 15.08 8.32
C ARG A 34 -6.05 14.19 8.88
N VAL A 35 -5.78 13.10 8.19
CA VAL A 35 -4.82 12.08 8.60
C VAL A 35 -3.64 12.01 7.63
N ALA A 36 -2.49 11.57 8.12
CA ALA A 36 -1.29 11.35 7.32
C ALA A 36 -0.59 10.08 7.80
N VAL A 37 0.09 9.40 6.88
CA VAL A 37 0.97 8.26 7.16
C VAL A 37 2.33 8.52 6.53
N VAL A 38 3.37 7.91 7.07
CA VAL A 38 4.72 8.01 6.54
C VAL A 38 5.00 6.81 5.64
N LEU A 39 5.31 7.07 4.37
CA LEU A 39 5.94 6.09 3.49
C LEU A 39 7.41 5.96 3.91
N SER A 40 7.70 5.01 4.80
CA SER A 40 9.02 4.91 5.47
C SER A 40 10.10 4.22 4.63
N GLY A 41 9.72 3.42 3.64
CA GLY A 41 10.67 2.62 2.87
C GLY A 41 10.09 2.10 1.55
N ALA A 42 10.98 1.84 0.59
CA ALA A 42 10.66 1.39 -0.76
C ALA A 42 11.72 0.41 -1.32
N ASN A 43 12.40 -0.35 -0.45
CA ASN A 43 13.42 -1.31 -0.85
C ASN A 43 12.77 -2.65 -1.18
N ILE A 44 12.11 -2.73 -2.34
CA ILE A 44 11.47 -3.94 -2.85
C ILE A 44 12.12 -4.40 -4.16
N ASP A 45 12.27 -5.72 -4.30
CA ASP A 45 12.74 -6.32 -5.55
C ASP A 45 11.74 -6.10 -6.68
N ARG A 46 12.26 -5.76 -7.87
CA ARG A 46 11.43 -5.49 -9.06
C ARG A 46 10.50 -6.66 -9.41
N ALA A 47 10.97 -7.90 -9.29
CA ALA A 47 10.16 -9.09 -9.59
C ALA A 47 8.98 -9.24 -8.62
N ALA A 48 9.23 -9.04 -7.32
CA ALA A 48 8.20 -9.09 -6.29
C ALA A 48 7.17 -7.96 -6.45
N LEU A 49 7.63 -6.74 -6.73
CA LEU A 49 6.73 -5.61 -7.02
C LEU A 49 5.87 -5.89 -8.26
N ALA A 50 6.46 -6.38 -9.35
CA ALA A 50 5.71 -6.70 -10.57
C ALA A 50 4.62 -7.76 -10.31
N GLU A 51 4.91 -8.77 -9.50
CA GLU A 51 3.92 -9.76 -9.06
C GLU A 51 2.78 -9.11 -8.25
N LEU A 52 3.11 -8.27 -7.28
CA LEU A 52 2.12 -7.57 -6.44
C LEU A 52 1.22 -6.61 -7.21
N LEU A 53 1.66 -6.12 -8.38
CA LEU A 53 0.93 -5.19 -9.25
C LEU A 53 0.15 -5.88 -10.39
N ARG A 54 0.24 -7.20 -10.60
CA ARG A 54 -0.57 -7.90 -11.62
C ARG A 54 -2.04 -7.96 -11.24
N ASP A 55 -2.98 -7.63 -12.12
CA ASP A 55 -4.43 -7.59 -11.84
C ASP A 55 -5.12 -8.96 -11.61
N GLU A 56 -4.38 -9.94 -11.11
CA GLU A 56 -4.91 -11.25 -10.76
C GLU A 56 -5.38 -11.24 -9.31
N ALA A 57 -6.66 -11.54 -9.09
CA ALA A 57 -7.19 -11.76 -7.75
C ALA A 57 -6.37 -12.86 -7.06
N PRO A 58 -6.03 -12.72 -5.76
CA PRO A 58 -5.33 -13.77 -5.05
C PRO A 58 -6.13 -15.07 -5.17
N VAL A 59 -5.46 -16.13 -5.63
CA VAL A 59 -6.02 -17.48 -5.60
C VAL A 59 -6.27 -17.79 -4.13
N ALA A 60 -7.54 -17.86 -3.74
CA ALA A 60 -7.92 -18.24 -2.40
C ALA A 60 -7.30 -19.61 -2.09
N ALA A 61 -6.48 -19.67 -1.04
CA ALA A 61 -5.92 -20.90 -0.49
C ALA A 61 -6.99 -21.65 0.32
#